data_AF-A0A383R686-F1
#
_entry.id   AF-A0A383R686-F1
#
_cell.length_a   1.000
_cell.length_b   1.000
_cell.length_c   1.000
_cell.angle_alpha   90.00
_cell.angle_beta   90.00
_cell.angle_gamma   90.00
#
_symmetry.space_group_name_H-M   'P 1'
#
loop_
_entity.id
_entity.type
_entity.pdbx_description
1 polymer ?
#
loop_
_entity_poly.entity_id
_entity_poly.type
_entity_poly.pdbx_seq_one_letter_code
_entity_poly.pdbx_strand_id
1 'polypeptide(L)'
;MIDRSFGDSIFNLINYTLLTLLTLIVLYPLIFVLSASISNPEHVLRGEMWLIPKGFNLDAYTKIFQNKDILLGYSNTILYTVIGTALNVVMTICAAYPLSRRDLAGRGLVTGLIVFTMFFGED
;
A
#
# COMPACT_ATOMS: atom_id res chain seq x y z
N MET A 1 -20.51 31.60 12.83
CA MET A 1 -19.29 31.99 12.10
C MET A 1 -18.16 31.71 13.07
N ILE A 2 -17.36 30.66 12.87
CA ILE A 2 -16.39 30.21 13.88
C ILE A 2 -15.30 31.28 13.96
N ASP A 3 -15.25 32.02 15.06
CA ASP A 3 -14.14 32.92 15.38
C ASP A 3 -12.88 32.07 15.51
N ARG A 4 -12.09 32.04 14.43
CA ARG A 4 -10.81 31.35 14.43
C ARG A 4 -9.88 32.17 15.32
N SER A 5 -9.54 31.61 16.48
CA SER A 5 -8.45 32.15 17.30
C SER A 5 -7.20 32.30 16.41
N PHE A 6 -6.40 33.34 16.63
CA PHE A 6 -5.16 33.56 15.88
C PHE A 6 -4.25 32.32 15.94
N GLY A 7 -4.28 31.60 17.07
CA GLY A 7 -3.60 30.31 17.25
C GLY A 7 -4.15 29.19 16.35
N ASP A 8 -5.47 29.10 16.15
CA ASP A 8 -6.06 28.07 15.27
C ASP A 8 -5.69 28.31 13.81
N SER A 9 -5.61 29.57 13.38
CA SER A 9 -5.24 29.89 12.00
C SER A 9 -3.78 29.54 11.71
N ILE A 10 -2.86 29.80 12.65
CA ILE A 10 -1.44 29.47 12.47
C ILE A 10 -1.19 27.96 12.56
N PHE A 11 -1.88 27.27 13.46
CA PHE A 11 -1.82 25.80 13.56
C PHE A 11 -2.31 25.14 12.26
N ASN A 12 -3.44 25.59 11.73
CA ASN A 12 -3.95 25.10 10.46
C ASN A 12 -2.99 25.36 9.31
N LEU A 13 -2.38 26.55 9.22
CA LEU A 13 -1.40 26.86 8.18
C LEU A 13 -0.20 25.91 8.22
N ILE A 14 0.37 25.66 9.41
CA ILE A 14 1.48 24.71 9.59
C ILE A 14 1.05 23.30 9.20
N ASN A 15 -0.12 22.86 9.67
CA ASN A 15 -0.66 21.53 9.40
C ASN A 15 -0.86 21.31 7.89
N TYR A 16 -1.54 22.23 7.20
CA TYR A 16 -1.71 22.15 5.75
C TYR A 16 -0.38 22.19 4.99
N THR A 17 0.57 23.02 5.44
CA THR A 17 1.91 23.07 4.81
C THR A 17 2.62 21.73 4.94
N LEU A 18 2.60 21.13 6.13
CA LEU A 18 3.26 19.85 6.40
C LEU A 18 2.60 18.69 5.62
N LEU A 19 1.28 18.61 5.60
CA LEU A 19 0.55 17.63 4.81
C LEU A 19 0.79 17.80 3.30
N THR A 20 0.85 19.04 2.81
CA THR A 20 1.15 19.32 1.40
C THR A 20 2.57 18.85 1.06
N LEU A 21 3.55 19.16 1.91
CA LEU A 21 4.94 18.73 1.72
C LEU A 21 5.06 17.19 1.71
N LEU A 22 4.44 16.51 2.69
CA LEU A 22 4.42 15.05 2.76
C LEU A 22 3.78 14.44 1.52
N THR A 23 2.66 15.01 1.07
CA THR A 23 1.99 14.57 -0.15
C THR A 23 2.91 14.71 -1.35
N LEU A 24 3.62 15.84 -1.51
CA LEU A 24 4.56 16.04 -2.61
C LEU A 24 5.73 15.04 -2.57
N ILE A 25 6.26 14.72 -1.39
CA ILE A 25 7.34 13.74 -1.21
C ILE A 25 6.88 12.34 -1.67
N VAL A 26 5.67 11.92 -1.33
CA VAL A 26 5.12 10.62 -1.74
C VAL A 26 4.69 10.61 -3.21
N LEU A 27 4.16 11.73 -3.70
CA LEU A 27 3.64 11.83 -5.07
C LEU A 27 4.77 11.90 -6.11
N TYR A 28 5.91 12.51 -5.77
CA TYR A 28 7.07 12.63 -6.65
C TYR A 28 7.55 11.28 -7.24
N PRO A 29 7.88 10.25 -6.44
CA PRO A 29 8.31 8.96 -6.97
C PRO A 29 7.19 8.26 -7.75
N LEU A 30 5.92 8.46 -7.38
CA LEU A 30 4.79 7.87 -8.09
C LEU A 30 4.67 8.42 -9.52
N ILE A 31 4.77 9.74 -9.67
CA ILE A 31 4.79 10.41 -10.98
C ILE A 31 6.02 9.99 -11.77
N PHE A 32 7.18 9.89 -11.13
CA PHE A 32 8.40 9.43 -11.77
C PHE A 32 8.27 8.03 -12.37
N VAL A 33 7.72 7.06 -11.62
CA VAL A 33 7.49 5.70 -12.13
C VAL A 33 6.50 5.68 -13.28
N LEU A 34 5.43 6.49 -13.22
CA LEU A 34 4.47 6.61 -14.33
C LEU A 34 5.14 7.18 -15.57
N SER A 35 5.90 8.27 -15.45
CA SER A 35 6.65 8.86 -16.57
C SER A 35 7.70 7.91 -17.12
N ALA A 36 8.37 7.13 -16.27
CA ALA A 36 9.32 6.09 -16.66
C ALA A 36 8.66 4.98 -17.47
N SER A 37 7.48 4.55 -17.07
CA SER A 37 6.75 3.45 -17.72
C SER A 37 6.34 3.75 -19.17
N ILE A 38 6.18 5.02 -19.52
CA ILE A 38 5.76 5.50 -20.85
C ILE A 38 6.96 6.01 -21.68
N SER A 39 8.13 6.19 -21.05
CA SER A 39 9.33 6.69 -21.70
C SER A 39 10.11 5.58 -22.39
N ASN A 40 10.92 5.96 -23.38
CA ASN A 40 11.83 5.01 -24.03
C ASN A 40 12.90 4.56 -23.00
N PRO A 41 13.09 3.24 -22.81
CA PRO A 41 14.05 2.69 -21.85
C PRO A 41 15.45 3.28 -21.95
N GLU A 42 15.92 3.61 -23.16
CA GLU A 42 17.26 4.17 -23.32
C GLU A 42 17.42 5.58 -22.72
N HIS A 43 16.38 6.41 -22.75
CA HIS A 43 16.40 7.74 -22.12
C HIS A 43 16.27 7.63 -20.59
N VAL A 44 15.55 6.62 -20.11
CA VAL A 44 15.47 6.32 -18.66
C VAL A 44 16.82 5.85 -18.12
N LEU A 45 17.48 4.91 -18.82
CA LEU A 45 18.78 4.36 -18.43
C LEU A 45 19.91 5.39 -18.47
N ARG A 46 19.83 6.36 -19.39
CA ARG A 46 20.79 7.48 -19.49
C ARG A 46 20.58 8.58 -18.44
N GLY A 47 19.53 8.50 -17.61
CA GLY A 47 19.24 9.51 -16.58
C GLY A 47 18.73 10.85 -17.14
N GLU A 48 18.27 10.87 -18.40
CA GLU A 48 17.83 12.09 -19.09
C GLU A 48 16.37 12.48 -18.75
N MET A 49 15.69 11.68 -17.92
CA MET A 49 14.29 11.84 -17.57
C MET A 49 14.15 12.13 -16.06
N TRP A 50 13.53 13.27 -15.76
CA TRP A 50 13.37 13.79 -14.39
C TRP A 50 11.93 13.70 -13.89
N LEU A 51 10.97 14.21 -14.66
CA LEU A 51 9.54 14.24 -14.27
C LEU A 51 8.61 13.99 -15.47
N ILE A 52 8.99 14.50 -16.64
CA ILE A 52 8.20 14.43 -17.86
C ILE A 52 8.74 13.30 -18.75
N PRO A 53 7.87 12.47 -19.36
CA PRO A 53 8.32 11.38 -20.20
C PRO A 53 9.16 11.85 -21.38
N LYS A 54 10.21 11.09 -21.70
CA LYS A 54 11.14 11.35 -22.81
C LYS A 54 11.08 10.21 -23.81
N GLY A 55 10.63 10.52 -25.02
CA GLY A 55 10.40 9.55 -26.09
C GLY A 55 9.25 8.61 -25.75
N PHE A 56 8.03 8.96 -26.17
CA PHE A 56 6.84 8.16 -25.90
C PHE A 56 6.98 6.75 -26.52
N ASN A 57 6.94 5.72 -25.68
CA ASN A 57 7.07 4.33 -26.10
C ASN A 57 6.13 3.43 -25.29
N LEU A 58 5.23 2.72 -25.96
CA LEU A 58 4.30 1.75 -25.36
C LEU A 58 4.69 0.29 -25.60
N ASP A 59 5.79 0.03 -26.29
CA ASP A 59 6.27 -1.33 -26.59
C ASP A 59 6.57 -2.11 -25.32
N ALA A 60 6.98 -1.43 -24.24
CA ALA A 60 7.19 -2.05 -22.94
C ALA A 60 5.90 -2.72 -22.42
N TYR A 61 4.75 -2.06 -22.56
CA TYR A 61 3.45 -2.62 -22.19
C TYR A 61 3.08 -3.81 -23.08
N THR A 62 3.26 -3.67 -24.39
CA THR A 62 2.98 -4.77 -25.34
C THR A 62 3.82 -6.01 -25.01
N LYS A 63 5.10 -5.85 -24.67
CA LYS A 63 5.99 -6.95 -24.25
C LYS A 63 5.52 -7.62 -22.97
N ILE A 64 4.99 -6.87 -22.01
CA ILE A 64 4.43 -7.41 -20.77
C ILE A 64 3.21 -8.31 -21.07
N PHE A 65 2.28 -7.84 -21.90
CA PHE A 65 1.08 -8.62 -22.25
C PHE A 65 1.38 -9.84 -23.14
N GLN A 66 2.49 -9.83 -23.89
CA GLN A 66 2.94 -10.99 -24.66
C GLN A 66 3.65 -12.04 -23.78
N ASN A 67 4.13 -11.66 -22.61
CA ASN A 67 4.82 -12.56 -21.71
C ASN A 67 3.81 -13.38 -20.88
N LYS A 68 3.68 -14.67 -21.24
CA LYS A 68 2.77 -15.61 -20.56
C LYS A 68 3.12 -15.81 -19.08
N ASP A 69 4.39 -15.76 -18.71
CA ASP A 69 4.82 -15.97 -17.32
C ASP A 69 4.35 -14.82 -16.43
N ILE A 70 4.38 -13.57 -16.96
CA ILE A 70 3.87 -12.41 -16.24
C ILE A 70 2.35 -12.51 -16.05
N LEU A 71 1.62 -12.87 -17.11
CA LEU A 71 0.16 -13.03 -17.03
C LEU A 71 -0.25 -14.15 -16.06
N LEU A 72 0.42 -15.29 -16.10
CA LEU A 72 0.18 -16.39 -15.18
C LEU A 72 0.54 -15.99 -13.74
N GLY A 73 1.68 -15.33 -13.52
CA GLY A 73 2.08 -14.82 -12.21
C GLY A 73 1.08 -13.82 -11.63
N TYR A 74 0.57 -12.90 -12.46
CA TYR A 74 -0.44 -11.93 -12.05
C TYR A 74 -1.78 -12.62 -11.70
N SER A 75 -2.23 -13.57 -12.53
CA SER A 75 -3.43 -14.36 -12.25
C SER A 75 -3.29 -15.16 -10.95
N ASN A 76 -2.13 -15.78 -10.73
CA ASN A 76 -1.84 -16.50 -9.51
C ASN A 76 -1.88 -15.56 -8.29
N THR A 77 -1.30 -14.37 -8.41
CA THR A 77 -1.32 -13.36 -7.33
C THR A 77 -2.75 -12.97 -6.96
N ILE A 78 -3.60 -12.72 -7.95
CA ILE A 78 -5.03 -12.44 -7.72
C ILE A 78 -5.70 -13.63 -7.03
N LEU A 79 -5.49 -14.85 -7.52
CA LEU A 79 -6.08 -16.05 -6.94
C LEU A 79 -5.66 -16.24 -5.48
N TYR A 80 -4.37 -16.15 -5.19
CA TYR A 80 -3.82 -16.31 -3.84
C TYR A 80 -4.27 -15.19 -2.90
N THR A 81 -4.30 -13.94 -3.36
CA THR A 81 -4.75 -12.81 -2.52
C THR A 81 -6.24 -12.90 -2.22
N VAL A 82 -7.08 -13.23 -3.20
CA VAL A 82 -8.52 -13.35 -3.00
C VAL A 82 -8.87 -14.54 -2.10
N ILE A 83 -8.37 -15.74 -2.43
CA ILE A 83 -8.65 -16.95 -1.64
C ILE A 83 -7.99 -16.84 -0.27
N GLY A 84 -6.74 -16.40 -0.21
CA GLY A 84 -5.99 -16.23 1.03
C GLY A 84 -6.67 -15.22 1.97
N THR A 85 -7.09 -14.06 1.46
CA THR A 85 -7.82 -13.07 2.28
C THR A 85 -9.17 -13.60 2.73
N ALA A 86 -9.94 -14.24 1.85
CA ALA A 86 -11.24 -14.80 2.22
C ALA A 86 -11.12 -15.85 3.33
N LEU A 87 -10.18 -16.79 3.18
CA LEU A 87 -9.91 -17.80 4.20
C LEU A 87 -9.39 -17.19 5.49
N ASN A 88 -8.47 -16.22 5.41
CA ASN A 88 -7.94 -15.53 6.57
C ASN A 88 -9.04 -14.80 7.36
N VAL A 89 -9.92 -14.07 6.68
CA VAL A 89 -11.04 -13.37 7.31
C VAL A 89 -12.01 -14.36 7.97
N VAL A 90 -12.38 -15.44 7.28
CA VAL A 90 -13.26 -16.47 7.85
C VAL A 90 -12.65 -17.08 9.11
N MET A 91 -11.39 -17.51 9.05
CA MET A 91 -10.68 -18.09 10.20
C MET A 91 -10.56 -17.08 11.35
N THR A 92 -10.22 -15.83 11.03
CA THR A 92 -10.09 -14.77 12.02
C THR A 92 -11.41 -14.48 12.71
N ILE A 93 -12.53 -14.42 11.97
CA ILE A 93 -13.87 -14.24 12.56
C ILE A 93 -14.23 -15.42 13.45
N CYS A 94 -14.03 -16.65 12.98
CA CYS A 94 -14.30 -17.87 13.75
C CYS A 94 -13.51 -17.91 15.07
N ALA A 95 -12.26 -17.45 15.08
CA ALA A 95 -11.44 -17.38 16.28
C ALA A 95 -11.76 -16.17 17.17
N ALA A 96 -11.99 -14.99 16.58
CA ALA A 96 -12.21 -13.74 17.30
C ALA A 96 -13.59 -13.68 17.98
N TYR A 97 -14.63 -14.27 17.36
CA TYR A 97 -16.00 -14.23 17.89
C TYR A 97 -16.17 -14.86 19.29
N PRO A 98 -15.68 -16.08 19.57
CA PRO A 98 -15.75 -16.63 20.92
C PRO A 98 -14.87 -15.82 21.89
N LEU A 99 -13.72 -15.32 21.44
CA LEU A 99 -12.82 -14.50 22.27
C LEU A 99 -13.43 -13.15 22.67
N SER A 100 -14.29 -12.57 21.83
CA SER A 100 -14.96 -11.30 22.15
C SER A 100 -16.02 -11.44 23.24
N ARG A 101 -16.49 -12.65 23.55
CA ARG A 101 -17.44 -12.91 24.64
C ARG A 101 -16.70 -13.03 25.97
N ARG A 102 -17.17 -12.28 26.98
CA ARG A 102 -16.54 -12.26 28.32
C ARG A 102 -16.69 -13.58 29.08
N ASP A 103 -17.63 -14.43 28.65
CA ASP A 103 -17.98 -15.70 29.29
C ASP A 103 -17.10 -16.88 28.85
N LEU A 104 -16.15 -16.67 27.92
CA LEU A 104 -15.23 -17.71 27.48
C LEU A 104 -14.17 -18.00 28.55
N ALA A 105 -14.23 -19.19 29.14
CA ALA A 105 -13.21 -19.69 30.05
C ALA A 105 -11.85 -19.81 29.32
N GLY A 106 -10.78 -19.29 29.93
CA GLY A 106 -9.43 -19.35 29.35
C GLY A 106 -9.09 -18.28 28.30
N ARG A 107 -9.96 -17.28 28.06
CA ARG A 107 -9.72 -16.20 27.07
C ARG A 107 -8.36 -15.51 27.20
N GLY A 108 -7.88 -15.27 28.43
CA GLY A 108 -6.63 -14.56 28.68
C GLY A 108 -5.41 -15.34 28.21
N LEU A 109 -5.42 -16.67 28.37
CA LEU A 109 -4.36 -17.55 27.86
C LEU A 109 -4.36 -17.58 26.33
N VAL A 110 -5.53 -17.73 25.70
CA VAL A 110 -5.64 -17.77 24.23
C VAL A 110 -5.24 -16.43 23.61
N THR A 111 -5.72 -15.31 24.14
CA THR A 111 -5.28 -13.98 23.68
C THR A 111 -3.78 -13.78 23.91
N GLY A 112 -3.24 -14.20 25.06
CA GLY A 112 -1.81 -14.13 25.34
C GLY A 112 -0.96 -14.91 24.34
N LEU A 113 -1.39 -16.11 23.94
CA LEU A 113 -0.71 -16.92 22.92
C LEU A 113 -0.74 -16.26 21.53
N ILE A 114 -1.88 -15.69 21.11
CA ILE A 114 -1.99 -14.99 19.82
C ILE A 114 -1.07 -13.76 19.81
N VAL A 115 -1.10 -12.96 20.87
CA VAL A 115 -0.25 -11.78 20.99
C VAL A 115 1.24 -12.19 21.03
N PHE A 116 1.58 -13.28 21.73
CA PHE A 116 2.92 -13.84 21.69
C PHE A 116 3.36 -14.16 20.26
N THR A 117 2.54 -14.85 19.46
CA THR A 117 2.89 -15.12 18.06
C THR A 117 3.05 -13.87 17.20
N MET A 118 2.32 -12.78 17.49
CA MET A 118 2.50 -11.50 16.78
C MET A 118 3.88 -10.87 17.06
N PHE A 119 4.39 -10.99 18.29
CA PHE A 119 5.68 -10.40 18.66
C PHE A 119 6.89 -11.29 18.39
N PHE A 120 6.71 -12.62 18.42
CA PHE A 120 7.81 -13.59 18.30
C PHE A 120 7.83 -14.33 16.95
N GLY A 121 6.78 -14.18 16.13
CA GLY A 121 6.67 -14.83 14.82
C GLY A 121 7.06 -13.94 13.63
N GLU A 122 7.42 -12.68 13.86
CA GLU A 122 7.84 -11.72 12.81
C GLU A 122 9.36 -11.71 12.54
N ASP A 123 10.15 -12.56 13.21
CA ASP A 123 11.59 -12.79 12.96
C ASP A 123 11.85 -14.17 12.32
#